data_AF-A0A2H1V3B0-F1
#
_entry.id   AF-A0A2H1V3B0-F1
#
_cell.length_a   1.000
_cell.length_b   1.000
_cell.length_c   1.000
_cell.angle_alpha   90.00
_cell.angle_beta   90.00
_cell.angle_gamma   90.00
#
_symmetry.space_group_name_H-M   'P 1'
#
loop_
_entity.id
_entity.type
_entity.pdbx_description
1 polymer ?
#
loop_
_entity_poly.entity_id
_entity_poly.type
_entity_poly.pdbx_seq_one_letter_code
_entity_poly.pdbx_strand_id
1 'polypeptide(L)'
;MRRSRKRRKLVRSIDHARRARNVIHGPSSSGPDCPGLARRYHECNTAPCPGPVRDPRAEQCAMYDRRPFRGRFYTWVPYVDGDSPCTLNCRPRGQQFYASLALVVDGTPCTKPGFRAICVQGDCK
;
A
#
# COMPACT_ATOMS: atom_id res chain seq x y z
N MET A 1 37.26 27.12 -8.29
CA MET A 1 36.65 25.77 -8.23
C MET A 1 35.89 25.59 -6.91
N ARG A 2 34.55 25.67 -6.90
CA ARG A 2 33.73 25.49 -5.68
C ARG A 2 33.20 24.06 -5.63
N ARG A 3 33.70 23.22 -4.71
CA ARG A 3 33.21 21.84 -4.52
C ARG A 3 31.87 21.88 -3.77
N SER A 4 30.78 21.63 -4.49
CA SER A 4 29.43 21.49 -3.92
C SER A 4 29.34 20.23 -3.05
N ARG A 5 29.11 20.39 -1.74
CA ARG A 5 28.86 19.28 -0.81
C ARG A 5 27.44 18.75 -1.04
N LYS A 6 27.29 17.62 -1.75
CA LYS A 6 26.02 16.87 -1.83
C LYS A 6 25.62 16.42 -0.42
N ARG A 7 24.56 17.01 0.14
CA ARG A 7 23.88 16.50 1.35
C ARG A 7 23.29 15.12 1.00
N ARG A 8 23.87 14.04 1.54
CA ARG A 8 23.24 12.72 1.51
C ARG A 8 22.03 12.77 2.43
N LYS A 9 20.82 12.57 1.87
CA LYS A 9 19.63 12.34 2.68
C LYS A 9 19.83 11.02 3.42
N LEU A 10 19.92 11.07 4.74
CA LEU A 10 19.90 9.89 5.60
C LEU A 10 18.45 9.36 5.59
N VAL A 11 18.12 8.46 4.66
CA VAL A 11 16.86 7.72 4.76
C VAL A 11 17.05 6.73 5.89
N ARG A 12 16.46 7.00 7.05
CA ARG A 12 16.37 6.02 8.12
C ARG A 12 15.51 4.87 7.59
N SER A 13 16.13 3.73 7.29
CA SER A 13 15.40 2.47 7.10
C SER A 13 14.70 2.21 8.43
N ILE A 14 13.38 2.38 8.48
CA ILE A 14 12.60 1.83 9.58
C ILE A 14 12.52 0.35 9.27
N ASP A 15 13.51 -0.39 9.77
CA ASP A 15 13.47 -1.83 9.76
C ASP A 15 12.34 -2.24 10.71
N HIS A 16 11.14 -2.45 10.15
CA HIS A 16 10.04 -3.03 10.88
C HIS A 16 10.47 -4.41 11.36
N ALA A 17 10.82 -4.53 12.64
CA ALA A 17 11.22 -5.78 13.25
C ALA A 17 10.07 -6.79 13.11
N ARG A 18 10.20 -7.70 12.14
CA ARG A 18 9.24 -8.80 11.96
C ARG A 18 9.49 -9.80 13.08
N ARG A 19 8.59 -9.88 14.05
CA ARG A 19 8.63 -10.94 15.05
C ARG A 19 8.18 -12.24 14.38
N ALA A 20 9.14 -13.06 13.96
CA ALA A 20 8.87 -14.38 13.42
C ALA A 20 8.56 -15.37 14.54
N ARG A 21 7.73 -16.37 14.25
CA ARG A 21 7.61 -17.56 15.11
C ARG A 21 8.86 -18.40 14.90
N ASN A 22 9.78 -18.40 15.86
CA ASN A 22 10.87 -19.37 15.87
C ASN A 22 10.31 -20.70 16.37
N VAL A 23 10.13 -21.65 15.47
CA VAL A 23 9.82 -23.03 15.84
C VAL A 23 11.16 -23.71 16.17
N ILE A 24 11.42 -24.01 17.44
CA ILE A 24 12.62 -24.78 17.84
C ILE A 24 12.35 -26.26 17.56
N HIS A 25 12.25 -26.66 16.30
CA HIS A 25 11.95 -28.03 15.93
C HIS A 25 12.84 -28.46 14.76
N GLY A 26 13.63 -29.51 15.00
CA GLY A 26 14.53 -30.13 14.03
C GLY A 26 13.77 -30.79 12.87
N PRO A 27 14.49 -31.36 11.89
CA PRO A 27 13.98 -31.69 10.55
C PRO A 27 12.89 -32.77 10.49
N SER A 28 12.40 -33.27 11.64
CA SER A 28 11.49 -34.41 11.74
C SER A 28 10.45 -34.29 12.86
N SER A 29 9.97 -33.09 13.20
CA SER A 29 8.86 -32.96 14.16
C SER A 29 7.70 -32.17 13.58
N SER A 30 6.60 -32.89 13.33
CA SER A 30 5.24 -32.38 13.16
C SER A 30 4.70 -31.88 14.50
N GLY A 31 5.35 -30.85 15.07
CA GLY A 31 4.84 -30.15 16.24
C GLY A 31 3.57 -29.39 15.88
N PRO A 32 2.62 -29.22 16.82
CA PRO A 32 1.40 -28.48 16.57
C PRO A 32 1.71 -27.01 16.23
N ASP A 33 0.99 -26.45 15.26
CA ASP A 33 1.09 -25.05 14.91
C ASP A 33 0.87 -24.15 16.13
N CYS A 34 1.68 -23.11 16.28
CA CYS A 34 1.50 -22.16 17.38
C CYS A 34 0.11 -21.50 17.28
N PRO A 35 -0.71 -21.55 18.35
CA PRO A 35 -2.06 -21.01 18.31
C PRO A 35 -2.07 -19.49 18.08
N GLY A 36 -3.09 -19.00 17.39
CA GLY A 36 -3.34 -17.58 17.13
C GLY A 36 -2.91 -17.08 15.75
N LEU A 37 -3.05 -15.77 15.53
CA LEU A 37 -2.77 -15.11 14.24
C LEU A 37 -1.28 -15.15 13.88
N ALA A 38 -0.97 -15.48 12.62
CA ALA A 38 0.40 -15.53 12.12
C ALA A 38 1.08 -14.16 12.05
N ARG A 39 0.30 -13.09 11.86
CA ARG A 39 0.78 -11.70 11.78
C ARG A 39 -0.22 -10.77 12.48
N ARG A 40 0.30 -9.69 13.06
CA ARG A 40 -0.48 -8.57 13.59
C ARG A 40 0.09 -7.29 13.01
N TYR A 41 -0.80 -6.37 12.63
CA TYR A 41 -0.42 -5.10 12.05
C TYR A 41 -0.83 -3.98 13.00
N HIS A 42 0.01 -2.94 13.07
CA HIS A 42 -0.22 -1.76 13.89
C HIS A 42 -0.05 -0.52 13.03
N GLU A 43 -1.02 0.39 13.09
CA GLU A 43 -0.92 1.70 12.44
C GLU A 43 0.24 2.50 13.06
N CYS A 44 0.97 3.22 12.21
CA CYS A 44 2.03 4.13 12.62
C CYS A 44 1.85 5.47 11.90
N ASN A 45 2.47 6.54 12.42
CA ASN A 45 2.36 7.89 11.86
C ASN A 45 0.89 8.35 11.72
N THR A 46 0.07 8.08 12.73
CA THR A 46 -1.38 8.39 12.73
C THR A 46 -1.71 9.88 12.79
N ALA A 47 -0.70 10.73 13.04
CA ALA A 47 -0.87 12.17 12.95
C ALA A 47 -1.14 12.57 11.48
N PRO A 48 -2.13 13.44 11.22
CA PRO A 48 -2.41 13.89 9.86
C PRO A 48 -1.18 14.49 9.19
N CYS A 49 -1.00 14.20 7.90
CA CYS A 49 0.02 14.84 7.08
C CYS A 49 -0.23 16.36 7.02
N PRO A 50 0.83 17.20 7.05
CA PRO A 50 0.66 18.65 6.90
C PRO A 50 0.16 19.00 5.49
N GLY A 51 -0.69 20.02 5.40
CA GLY A 51 -1.24 20.53 4.14
C GLY A 51 -2.64 19.99 3.81
N PRO A 52 -3.09 20.14 2.56
CA PRO A 52 -4.41 19.67 2.16
C PRO A 52 -4.48 18.14 2.21
N VAL A 53 -5.61 17.61 2.67
CA VAL A 53 -5.88 16.17 2.63
C VAL A 53 -5.92 15.72 1.17
N ARG A 54 -5.08 14.74 0.83
CA ARG A 54 -5.02 14.14 -0.51
C ARG A 54 -5.53 12.70 -0.45
N ASP A 55 -6.31 12.31 -1.44
CA ASP A 55 -6.74 10.92 -1.57
C ASP A 55 -5.55 10.06 -2.05
N PRO A 56 -5.05 9.13 -1.22
CA PRO A 56 -3.91 8.29 -1.59
C PRO A 56 -4.17 7.44 -2.84
N ARG A 57 -5.44 7.07 -3.12
CA ARG A 57 -5.80 6.30 -4.33
C ARG A 57 -5.69 7.18 -5.58
N ALA A 58 -6.14 8.44 -5.47
CA ALA A 58 -6.01 9.40 -6.56
C ALA A 58 -4.54 9.69 -6.89
N GLU A 59 -3.69 9.84 -5.86
CA GLU A 59 -2.25 10.01 -6.07
C GLU A 59 -1.61 8.80 -6.75
N GLN A 60 -1.95 7.59 -6.33
CA GLN A 60 -1.45 6.36 -6.93
C GLN A 60 -1.90 6.19 -8.37
N CYS A 61 -3.18 6.44 -8.69
CA CYS A 61 -3.67 6.41 -10.08
C CYS A 61 -2.92 7.44 -10.95
N ALA A 62 -2.70 8.66 -10.45
CA ALA A 62 -1.99 9.71 -11.18
C ALA A 62 -0.52 9.36 -11.50
N MET A 63 0.11 8.42 -10.76
CA MET A 63 1.44 7.92 -11.11
C MET A 63 1.47 7.20 -12.46
N TYR A 64 0.32 6.72 -12.94
CA TYR A 64 0.16 6.02 -14.22
C TYR A 64 -0.22 6.95 -15.37
N ASP A 65 -0.48 8.24 -15.13
CA ASP A 65 -0.80 9.21 -16.20
C ASP A 65 0.35 9.33 -17.22
N ARG A 66 1.58 9.13 -16.76
CA ARG A 66 2.81 9.17 -17.56
C ARG A 66 3.26 7.79 -18.07
N ARG A 67 2.40 6.76 -17.94
CA ARG A 67 2.67 5.40 -18.41
C ARG A 67 1.64 5.02 -19.47
N PRO A 68 2.05 4.61 -20.68
CA PRO A 68 1.09 4.21 -21.70
C PRO A 68 0.39 2.90 -21.29
N PHE A 69 -0.93 2.88 -21.38
CA PHE A 69 -1.75 1.67 -21.23
C PHE A 69 -2.31 1.30 -22.60
N ARG A 70 -1.93 0.12 -23.09
CA ARG A 70 -2.30 -0.35 -24.45
C ARG A 70 -1.99 0.69 -25.54
N GLY A 71 -0.81 1.32 -25.44
CA GLY A 71 -0.32 2.29 -26.43
C GLY A 71 -0.88 3.71 -26.30
N ARG A 72 -1.71 4.02 -25.30
CA ARG A 72 -2.29 5.35 -25.10
C ARG A 72 -2.05 5.86 -23.69
N PHE A 73 -1.91 7.18 -23.55
CA PHE A 73 -1.88 7.85 -22.25
C PHE A 73 -3.30 8.23 -21.84
N TYR A 74 -3.54 8.20 -20.53
CA TYR A 74 -4.83 8.49 -19.93
C TYR A 74 -4.62 9.34 -18.67
N THR A 75 -5.61 10.15 -18.33
CA THR A 75 -5.71 10.71 -16.98
C THR A 75 -6.55 9.77 -16.14
N TRP A 76 -5.92 9.13 -15.16
CA TRP A 76 -6.54 8.12 -14.32
C TRP A 76 -7.21 8.73 -13.10
N VAL A 77 -8.39 8.21 -12.75
CA VAL A 77 -9.10 8.52 -11.49
C VAL A 77 -9.39 7.23 -10.74
N PRO A 78 -9.40 7.25 -9.39
CA PRO A 78 -9.64 6.06 -8.61
C PRO A 78 -11.05 5.53 -8.84
N TYR A 79 -11.17 4.21 -8.93
CA TYR A 79 -12.43 3.47 -8.93
C TYR A 79 -12.35 2.48 -7.77
N VAL A 80 -13.21 2.63 -6.77
CA VAL A 80 -13.23 1.70 -5.63
C VAL A 80 -14.25 0.62 -5.95
N ASP A 81 -13.74 -0.58 -6.18
CA ASP A 81 -14.55 -1.79 -6.27
C ASP A 81 -14.80 -2.32 -4.85
N GLY A 82 -16.07 -2.57 -4.51
CA GLY A 82 -16.47 -3.02 -3.17
C GLY A 82 -15.92 -4.39 -2.82
N ASP A 83 -15.70 -5.25 -3.83
CA ASP A 83 -15.23 -6.62 -3.64
C ASP A 83 -13.70 -6.70 -3.53
N SER A 84 -12.98 -5.71 -4.08
CA SER A 84 -11.52 -5.69 -4.12
C SER A 84 -10.92 -4.35 -3.71
N PRO A 85 -11.21 -3.83 -2.49
CA PRO A 85 -10.89 -2.46 -2.11
C PRO A 85 -9.38 -2.20 -1.98
N CYS A 86 -8.53 -3.22 -1.91
CA CYS A 86 -7.07 -3.07 -1.84
C CYS A 86 -6.34 -3.36 -3.15
N THR A 87 -7.09 -3.59 -4.23
CA THR A 87 -6.62 -3.50 -5.61
C THR A 87 -6.75 -2.06 -6.08
N LEU A 88 -5.70 -1.52 -6.70
CA LEU A 88 -5.73 -0.18 -7.28
C LEU A 88 -6.42 -0.24 -8.64
N ASN A 89 -7.75 -0.16 -8.61
CA ASN A 89 -8.56 0.00 -9.80
C ASN A 89 -8.63 1.48 -10.18
N CYS A 90 -8.26 1.80 -11.42
CA CYS A 90 -8.29 3.16 -11.95
C CYS A 90 -9.13 3.20 -13.23
N ARG A 91 -9.99 4.21 -13.35
CA ARG A 91 -10.79 4.49 -14.54
C ARG A 91 -10.21 5.70 -15.28
N PRO A 92 -10.00 5.67 -16.60
CA PRO A 92 -9.64 6.87 -17.35
C PRO A 92 -10.78 7.89 -17.34
N ARG A 93 -10.46 9.18 -17.23
CA ARG A 93 -11.45 10.25 -17.39
C ARG A 93 -12.15 10.14 -18.74
N GLY A 94 -13.49 10.15 -18.71
CA GLY A 94 -14.33 10.07 -19.91
C GLY A 94 -14.43 8.69 -20.56
N GLN A 95 -13.94 7.63 -19.92
CA GLN A 95 -14.05 6.24 -20.41
C GLN A 95 -14.88 5.39 -19.45
N GLN A 96 -15.49 4.33 -19.96
CA GLN A 96 -16.36 3.43 -19.18
C GLN A 96 -15.66 2.16 -18.67
N PHE A 97 -14.40 1.93 -19.03
CA PHE A 97 -13.62 0.82 -18.52
C PHE A 97 -12.75 1.24 -17.34
N TYR A 98 -12.35 0.29 -16.51
CA TYR A 98 -11.29 0.47 -15.51
C TYR A 98 -10.17 -0.55 -15.76
N ALA A 99 -9.02 -0.32 -15.14
CA ALA A 99 -7.90 -1.24 -15.14
C ALA A 99 -7.35 -1.39 -13.72
N SER A 100 -6.98 -2.60 -13.34
CA SER A 100 -6.23 -2.88 -12.11
C SER A 100 -4.75 -2.64 -12.39
N LEU A 101 -4.19 -1.57 -11.83
CA LEU A 101 -2.84 -1.08 -12.18
C LEU A 101 -1.76 -1.49 -11.16
N ALA A 102 -2.15 -1.74 -9.91
CA ALA A 102 -1.28 -2.10 -8.78
C ALA A 102 -2.10 -2.57 -7.57
N LEU A 103 -1.42 -2.79 -6.45
CA LEU A 103 -2.05 -2.82 -5.13
C LEU A 103 -2.11 -1.41 -4.54
N VAL A 104 -3.11 -1.17 -3.69
CA VAL A 104 -3.21 0.05 -2.92
C VAL A 104 -2.13 0.06 -1.83
N VAL A 105 -1.46 1.20 -1.62
CA VAL A 105 -0.41 1.32 -0.59
C VAL A 105 -0.92 0.96 0.81
N ASP A 106 -0.08 0.28 1.57
CA ASP A 106 -0.38 -0.12 2.95
C ASP A 106 -0.76 1.09 3.82
N GLY A 107 -1.75 0.90 4.71
CA GLY A 107 -2.29 1.97 5.56
C GLY A 107 -3.41 2.78 4.92
N THR A 108 -3.71 2.59 3.63
CA THR A 108 -4.85 3.26 2.99
C THR A 108 -6.18 2.65 3.49
N PRO A 109 -7.18 3.46 3.89
CA PRO A 109 -8.49 2.95 4.26
C PRO A 109 -9.15 2.13 3.14
N CYS A 110 -9.73 0.98 3.49
CA CYS A 110 -10.40 0.06 2.56
C CYS A 110 -11.90 -0.13 2.82
N THR A 111 -12.42 0.40 3.92
CA THR A 111 -13.85 0.35 4.28
C THR A 111 -14.47 1.75 4.35
N LYS A 112 -15.79 1.81 4.54
CA LYS A 112 -16.52 3.07 4.70
C LYS A 112 -16.04 3.84 5.94
N PRO A 113 -16.14 5.18 5.95
CA PRO A 113 -15.86 5.99 7.13
C PRO A 113 -16.60 5.44 8.35
N GLY A 114 -15.88 5.27 9.46
CA GLY A 114 -16.41 4.69 10.71
C GLY A 114 -15.92 3.27 11.02
N PHE A 115 -15.39 2.55 10.03
CA PHE A 115 -14.69 1.28 10.26
C PHE A 115 -13.19 1.48 10.10
N ARG A 116 -12.40 1.01 11.08
CA ARG A 116 -10.93 1.07 11.02
C ARG A 116 -10.41 -0.19 10.32
N ALA A 117 -10.41 -0.17 8.99
CA ALA A 117 -9.76 -1.20 8.19
C ALA A 117 -8.85 -0.55 7.14
N ILE A 118 -7.67 -1.12 6.97
CA ILE A 118 -6.62 -0.60 6.08
C ILE A 118 -6.12 -1.68 5.13
N CYS A 119 -5.63 -1.25 3.97
CA CYS A 119 -4.91 -2.15 3.08
C CYS A 119 -3.58 -2.56 3.72
N VAL A 120 -3.31 -3.86 3.69
CA VAL A 120 -2.03 -4.44 4.07
C VAL A 120 -1.71 -5.59 3.11
N GLN A 121 -0.70 -5.41 2.27
CA GLN A 121 -0.25 -6.38 1.28
C GLN A 121 -1.36 -6.85 0.32
N GLY A 122 -2.27 -5.95 -0.04
CA GLY A 122 -3.39 -6.25 -0.96
C GLY A 122 -4.65 -6.81 -0.30
N ASP A 123 -4.61 -7.08 1.00
CA ASP A 123 -5.80 -7.46 1.77
C ASP A 123 -6.33 -6.27 2.56
N CYS A 124 -7.65 -6.19 2.71
CA CYS A 124 -8.26 -5.30 3.70
C CYS A 124 -8.20 -5.97 5.08
N LYS A 125 -7.55 -5.33 6.05
CA LYS A 125 -7.35 -5.83 7.43
C LYS A 125 -8.01 -4.93 8.45
#